data_AF-A0A4R4YB82-F1
#
_entry.id   AF-A0A4R4YB82-F1
#
_cell.length_a   1.000
_cell.length_b   1.000
_cell.length_c   1.000
_cell.angle_alpha   90.00
_cell.angle_beta   90.00
_cell.angle_gamma   90.00
#
_symmetry.space_group_name_H-M   'P 1'
#
loop_
_entity.id
_entity.type
_entity.pdbx_description
1 polymer ?
#
loop_
_entity_poly.entity_id
_entity_poly.type
_entity_poly.pdbx_seq_one_letter_code
_entity_poly.pdbx_strand_id
1 'polypeptide(L)'
;MFEQGDWRVNAACRDQNPDQLFVRGAEQRKARMVCFGCPVRTECLSEALDNKIEFGVWGGMTERERRALLRRRPDVRNWRELLEAARQDYADFTEYQVS
;
A
#
# COMPACT_ATOMS: atom_id res chain seq x y z
N MET A 1 -20.56 -11.57 -5.23
CA MET A 1 -19.93 -10.50 -4.42
C MET A 1 -18.53 -10.99 -4.16
N PHE A 2 -17.53 -10.44 -4.84
CA PHE A 2 -16.18 -11.02 -4.86
C PHE A 2 -15.56 -10.93 -3.46
N GLU A 3 -15.47 -12.06 -2.76
CA GLU A 3 -14.48 -12.24 -1.72
C GLU A 3 -13.11 -12.18 -2.42
N GLN A 4 -12.59 -10.96 -2.56
CA GLN A 4 -11.17 -10.72 -2.73
C GLN A 4 -10.52 -11.40 -1.53
N GLY A 5 -10.04 -12.63 -1.75
CA GLY A 5 -9.51 -13.51 -0.69
C GLY A 5 -8.64 -12.68 0.24
N ASP A 6 -8.90 -12.81 1.55
CA ASP A 6 -8.50 -11.81 2.54
C ASP A 6 -6.99 -11.56 2.52
N TRP A 7 -6.54 -10.63 1.70
CA TRP A 7 -5.12 -10.34 1.48
C TRP A 7 -4.42 -9.97 2.78
N ARG A 8 -5.19 -9.52 3.79
CA ARG A 8 -4.72 -9.19 5.14
C ARG A 8 -4.09 -10.40 5.81
N VAL A 9 -4.50 -11.63 5.48
CA VAL A 9 -3.88 -12.85 6.02
C VAL A 9 -2.43 -13.01 5.60
N ASN A 10 -2.04 -12.44 4.46
CA ASN A 10 -0.67 -12.49 3.93
C ASN A 10 0.13 -11.22 4.26
N ALA A 11 -0.41 -10.31 5.07
CA ALA A 11 0.26 -9.07 5.43
C ALA A 11 1.41 -9.33 6.41
N ALA A 12 2.61 -8.84 6.07
CA ALA A 12 3.79 -8.98 6.94
C ALA A 12 3.62 -8.27 8.30
N CYS A 13 2.73 -7.28 8.39
CA CYS A 13 2.42 -6.57 9.63
C CYS A 13 1.32 -7.23 10.47
N ARG A 14 0.71 -8.33 10.01
CA ARG A 14 -0.44 -8.99 10.66
C ARG A 14 -0.18 -9.36 12.11
N ASP A 15 1.01 -9.91 12.38
CA ASP A 15 1.39 -10.43 13.70
C ASP A 15 2.11 -9.39 14.57
N GLN A 16 2.16 -8.12 14.13
CA GLN A 16 2.75 -7.02 14.90
C GLN A 16 1.72 -6.29 15.76
N ASN A 17 2.20 -5.60 16.80
CA ASN A 17 1.35 -4.80 17.65
C ASN A 17 0.68 -3.66 16.84
N PRO A 18 -0.66 -3.57 16.79
CA PRO A 18 -1.38 -2.53 16.07
C PRO A 18 -0.92 -1.11 16.43
N ASP A 19 -0.57 -0.85 17.69
CA ASP A 19 -0.11 0.46 18.16
C ASP A 19 1.14 0.93 17.43
N GLN A 20 1.96 0.01 16.92
CA GLN A 20 3.15 0.32 16.13
C GLN A 20 2.83 0.75 14.69
N LEU A 21 1.64 0.41 14.19
CA LEU A 21 1.19 0.74 12.83
C LEU A 21 0.41 2.05 12.77
N PHE A 22 -0.21 2.45 13.88
CA PHE A 22 -1.01 3.68 14.03
C PHE A 22 -0.28 4.81 14.78
N VAL A 23 1.04 4.88 14.60
CA VAL A 23 1.90 5.92 15.19
C VAL A 23 1.86 7.26 14.42
N ARG A 24 2.36 8.32 15.05
CA ARG A 24 2.47 9.68 14.47
C ARG A 24 3.93 10.11 14.32
N GLY A 25 4.17 11.08 13.43
CA GLY A 25 5.48 11.72 13.31
C GLY A 25 6.60 10.78 12.88
N ALA A 26 7.77 10.86 13.53
CA ALA A 26 8.96 10.10 13.16
C ALA A 26 8.76 8.57 13.21
N GLU A 27 7.91 8.09 14.10
CA GLU A 27 7.64 6.65 14.28
C GLU A 27 6.93 6.03 13.07
N GLN A 28 6.24 6.82 12.24
CA GLN A 28 5.65 6.34 10.98
C GLN A 28 6.72 5.81 10.02
N ARG A 29 7.96 6.32 10.11
CA ARG A 29 9.06 5.84 9.29
C ARG A 29 9.45 4.40 9.67
N LYS A 30 9.36 4.04 10.96
CA LYS A 30 9.63 2.67 11.42
C LYS A 30 8.53 1.72 10.96
N ALA A 31 7.26 2.11 11.11
CA ALA A 31 6.13 1.34 10.60
C ALA A 31 6.22 1.10 9.08
N ARG A 32 6.65 2.12 8.32
CA ARG A 32 6.90 2.01 6.88
C ARG A 32 7.92 0.93 6.52
N MET A 33 8.91 0.67 7.37
CA MET A 33 9.93 -0.34 7.08
C MET A 33 9.34 -1.74 6.94
N VAL A 34 8.33 -2.06 7.76
CA VAL A 34 7.61 -3.34 7.72
C VAL A 34 6.95 -3.55 6.36
N CYS A 35 6.52 -2.47 5.71
CA CYS A 35 5.85 -2.56 4.44
C CYS A 35 6.80 -2.95 3.29
N PHE A 36 8.11 -2.69 3.32
CA PHE A 36 8.96 -2.78 2.12
C PHE A 36 9.04 -4.17 1.48
N GLY A 37 8.97 -5.24 2.26
CA GLY A 37 8.97 -6.63 1.78
C GLY A 37 7.60 -7.32 1.83
N CYS A 38 6.53 -6.59 2.12
CA CYS A 38 5.21 -7.18 2.27
C CYS A 38 4.66 -7.60 0.87
N PRO A 39 4.17 -8.84 0.69
CA PRO A 39 3.67 -9.31 -0.61
C PRO A 39 2.37 -8.61 -1.03
N VAL A 40 1.61 -8.11 -0.07
CA VAL A 40 0.27 -7.51 -0.26
C VAL A 40 0.26 -5.99 -0.18
N ARG A 41 1.38 -5.34 -0.50
CA ARG A 41 1.50 -3.87 -0.44
C ARG A 41 0.52 -3.17 -1.37
N THR A 42 0.31 -3.73 -2.55
CA THR A 42 -0.53 -3.14 -3.59
C THR A 42 -1.99 -3.13 -3.16
N GLU A 43 -2.48 -4.27 -2.67
CA GLU A 43 -3.80 -4.49 -2.09
C GLU A 43 -4.02 -3.56 -0.89
N CYS A 44 -3.04 -3.51 0.02
CA CYS A 44 -3.09 -2.66 1.21
C CYS A 44 -3.17 -1.18 0.87
N LEU A 45 -2.36 -0.72 -0.09
CA LEU A 45 -2.35 0.69 -0.50
C LEU A 45 -3.64 1.06 -1.24
N SER A 46 -4.12 0.21 -2.14
CA SER A 46 -5.34 0.49 -2.90
C SER A 46 -6.54 0.65 -1.97
N GLU A 47 -6.71 -0.26 -1.01
CA GLU A 47 -7.79 -0.18 -0.02
C GLU A 47 -7.76 1.15 0.75
N ALA A 48 -6.57 1.60 1.14
CA ALA A 48 -6.41 2.86 1.87
C ALA A 48 -6.73 4.10 1.01
N LEU A 49 -6.46 4.04 -0.28
CA LEU A 49 -6.70 5.15 -1.22
C LEU A 49 -8.17 5.19 -1.66
N ASP A 50 -8.74 4.04 -2.03
CA ASP A 50 -10.14 3.89 -2.45
C ASP A 50 -11.10 4.31 -1.32
N ASN A 51 -10.83 3.87 -0.08
CA ASN A 51 -11.63 4.24 1.09
C ASN A 51 -11.19 5.55 1.77
N LYS A 52 -10.18 6.23 1.26
CA LYS A 52 -9.64 7.48 1.82
C LYS A 52 -9.31 7.38 3.32
N ILE A 53 -8.70 6.27 3.74
CA ILE A 53 -8.36 6.02 5.14
C ILE A 53 -7.38 7.08 5.64
N GLU A 54 -7.75 7.76 6.72
CA GLU A 54 -7.05 8.95 7.21
C GLU A 54 -5.87 8.65 8.12
N PHE A 55 -5.81 7.49 8.77
CA PHE A 55 -4.80 7.23 9.80
C PHE A 55 -3.90 6.03 9.46
N GLY A 56 -2.71 6.00 10.08
CA GLY A 56 -1.76 4.89 9.98
C GLY A 56 -0.94 4.85 8.69
N VAL A 57 -0.03 3.88 8.63
CA VAL A 57 0.80 3.57 7.46
C VAL A 57 0.17 2.42 6.67
N TRP A 58 -0.02 2.64 5.37
CA TRP A 58 -0.66 1.66 4.47
C TRP A 58 0.19 1.47 3.23
N GLY A 59 0.53 0.22 2.89
CA GLY A 59 1.36 -0.12 1.74
C GLY A 59 2.75 0.57 1.69
N GLY A 60 3.22 1.08 2.82
CA GLY A 60 4.45 1.86 2.92
C GLY A 60 4.29 3.36 2.67
N MET A 61 3.06 3.89 2.69
CA MET A 61 2.75 5.31 2.61
C MET A 61 2.11 5.83 3.90
N THR A 62 2.58 6.98 4.35
CA THR A 62 1.99 7.77 5.43
C THR A 62 0.69 8.44 4.97
N GLU A 63 -0.15 8.86 5.91
CA GLU A 63 -1.35 9.67 5.65
C GLU A 63 -1.06 10.87 4.74
N ARG A 64 0.01 11.62 5.05
CA ARG A 64 0.38 12.82 4.31
C ARG A 64 0.70 12.52 2.85
N GLU A 65 1.42 11.41 2.61
CA GLU A 65 1.76 10.97 1.25
C GLU A 65 0.54 10.51 0.49
N ARG A 66 -0.36 9.73 1.13
CA ARG A 66 -1.63 9.30 0.50
C ARG A 66 -2.50 10.50 0.12
N ARG A 67 -2.67 11.47 1.02
CA ARG A 67 -3.41 12.71 0.73
C ARG A 67 -2.79 13.50 -0.42
N ALA A 68 -1.45 13.57 -0.48
CA ALA A 68 -0.77 14.22 -1.61
C ALA A 68 -1.01 13.49 -2.93
N LEU A 69 -1.01 12.15 -2.92
CA LEU A 69 -1.29 11.32 -4.08
C LEU A 69 -2.73 11.50 -4.59
N LEU A 70 -3.72 11.44 -3.69
CA LEU A 70 -5.13 11.65 -4.02
C LEU A 70 -5.38 13.04 -4.64
N ARG A 71 -4.69 14.08 -4.16
CA ARG A 71 -4.79 15.43 -4.76
C ARG A 71 -4.16 15.53 -6.15
N ARG A 72 -3.11 14.77 -6.42
CA ARG A 72 -2.42 14.76 -7.72
C ARG A 72 -3.18 13.98 -8.79
N ARG A 73 -4.00 13.02 -8.36
CA ARG A 73 -4.70 12.05 -9.23
C ARG A 73 -6.20 12.00 -8.89
N PRO A 74 -6.94 13.11 -9.08
CA PRO A 74 -8.37 13.17 -8.76
C PRO A 74 -9.24 12.34 -9.72
N ASP A 75 -8.68 11.93 -10.86
CA ASP A 75 -9.30 11.16 -11.94
C ASP A 75 -9.34 9.65 -11.68
N VAL A 76 -8.49 9.15 -10.77
CA VAL A 76 -8.38 7.72 -10.48
C VAL A 76 -9.56 7.25 -9.62
N ARG A 77 -10.38 6.35 -10.18
CA ARG A 77 -11.56 5.77 -9.51
C ARG A 77 -11.34 4.37 -8.95
N ASN A 78 -10.30 3.68 -9.41
CA ASN A 78 -9.94 2.33 -9.01
C ASN A 78 -8.43 2.27 -8.78
N TRP A 79 -8.00 2.40 -7.53
CA TRP A 79 -6.58 2.38 -7.19
C TRP A 79 -5.98 0.97 -7.30
N ARG A 80 -6.77 -0.08 -7.10
CA ARG A 80 -6.34 -1.48 -7.23
C ARG A 80 -5.76 -1.75 -8.62
N GLU A 81 -6.57 -1.48 -9.65
CA GLU A 81 -6.22 -1.71 -11.05
C GLU A 81 -4.98 -0.91 -11.47
N LEU A 82 -4.95 0.38 -11.11
CA LEU A 82 -3.85 1.26 -11.44
C LEU A 82 -2.52 0.85 -10.78
N LEU A 83 -2.56 0.42 -9.52
CA LEU A 83 -1.36 -0.02 -8.81
C LEU A 83 -0.91 -1.43 -9.23
N GLU A 84 -1.83 -2.31 -9.63
CA GLU A 84 -1.50 -3.62 -10.19
C GLU A 84 -0.84 -3.49 -11.56
N ALA A 85 -1.38 -2.64 -12.44
CA ALA A 85 -0.74 -2.33 -13.72
C ALA A 85 0.69 -1.80 -13.53
N ALA A 86 0.86 -0.82 -12.65
CA ALA A 86 2.20 -0.29 -12.35
C ALA A 86 3.16 -1.34 -11.75
N ARG A 87 2.65 -2.29 -10.95
CA ARG A 87 3.45 -3.41 -10.43
C ARG A 87 3.90 -4.34 -11.56
N GLN A 88 2.98 -4.65 -12.49
CA GLN A 88 3.27 -5.51 -13.63
C GLN A 88 4.29 -4.87 -14.56
N ASP A 89 4.09 -3.60 -14.93
CA ASP A 89 5.03 -2.84 -15.77
C ASP A 89 6.45 -2.84 -15.18
N TYR A 90 6.56 -2.69 -13.86
CA TYR A 90 7.86 -2.76 -13.18
C TYR A 90 8.46 -4.17 -13.21
N ALA A 91 7.66 -5.20 -12.97
CA ALA A 91 8.11 -6.59 -13.03
C ALA A 91 8.62 -6.96 -14.42
N ASP A 92 7.87 -6.63 -15.46
CA ASP A 92 8.22 -6.87 -16.86
C ASP A 92 9.52 -6.13 -17.24
N PHE A 93 9.65 -4.87 -16.79
CA PHE A 93 10.88 -4.10 -16.99
C PHE A 93 12.09 -4.75 -16.31
N THR A 94 11.93 -5.24 -15.07
CA THR A 94 13.03 -5.91 -14.36
C THR A 94 13.40 -7.24 -14.99
N GLU A 95 12.44 -8.02 -15.50
CA GLU A 95 12.70 -9.28 -16.19
C GLU A 95 13.45 -9.06 -17.51
N TYR A 96 13.08 -8.01 -18.24
CA TYR A 96 13.78 -7.59 -19.45
C TYR A 96 15.24 -7.19 -19.18
N GLN A 97 15.52 -6.48 -18.09
CA GLN A 97 16.89 -6.05 -17.75
C GLN A 97 17.82 -7.17 -17.30
N VAL A 98 17.29 -8.32 -16.87
CA VAL A 98 18.04 -9.47 -16.35
C VAL A 98 18.22 -10.57 -17.42
N SER A 99 17.57 -10.40 -18.58
CA SER A 99 17.73 -11.22 -19.78
C SER A 99 18.88 -10.70 -20.66
#